data_AF-A0A936ST55-F1
#
_entry.id   AF-A0A936ST55-F1
#
_cell.length_a   1.000
_cell.length_b   1.000
_cell.length_c   1.000
_cell.angle_alpha   90.00
_cell.angle_beta   90.00
_cell.angle_gamma   90.00
#
_symmetry.space_group_name_H-M   'P 1'
#
loop_
_entity.id
_entity.type
_entity.pdbx_description
1 polymer ?
#
loop_
_entity_poly.entity_id
_entity_poly.type
_entity_poly.pdbx_seq_one_letter_code
_entity_poly.pdbx_strand_id
1 'polypeptide(L)'
;MLKITSQRDGASDGVSLIIEGRLAGPWVEELRTYCRRTFDNQQRCTRIDLTDVTFIDADGKLLLTQLWQQGVELRASGCLTRCLVEEITKAGRTDSVEWHGDGSVG
;
A
#
# COMPACT_ATOMS: atom_id res chain seq x y z
N MET A 1 5.87 -6.93 17.07
CA MET A 1 5.64 -5.55 17.51
C MET A 1 5.68 -4.66 16.27
N LEU A 2 4.83 -3.64 16.20
CA LEU A 2 4.80 -2.66 15.12
C LEU A 2 5.11 -1.29 15.70
N LYS A 3 5.92 -0.49 15.00
CA LYS A 3 6.12 0.92 15.31
C LYS A 3 5.71 1.74 14.08
N ILE A 4 4.91 2.78 14.34
CA ILE A 4 4.39 3.70 13.32
C ILE A 4 4.95 5.08 13.65
N THR A 5 5.73 5.64 12.74
CA THR A 5 6.31 6.98 12.90
C THR A 5 5.75 7.89 11.81
N SER A 6 5.07 8.97 12.18
CA SER A 6 4.61 9.98 11.24
C SER A 6 5.61 11.12 11.12
N GLN A 7 6.09 11.38 9.92
CA GLN A 7 6.96 12.49 9.60
C GLN A 7 6.21 13.43 8.66
N ARG A 8 6.09 14.71 9.04
CA ARG A 8 5.60 15.73 8.12
C ARG A 8 6.73 16.10 7.18
N ASP A 9 6.47 16.08 5.89
CA ASP A 9 7.39 16.65 4.93
C ASP A 9 7.39 18.17 5.11
N GLY A 10 8.56 18.77 5.33
CA GLY A 10 8.65 20.22 5.55
C GLY A 10 8.46 21.04 4.27
N ALA A 11 8.53 20.41 3.10
CA ALA A 11 8.45 21.06 1.78
C ALA A 11 7.10 20.85 1.09
N SER A 12 6.28 19.90 1.57
CA SER A 12 4.99 19.51 1.00
C SER A 12 3.97 19.41 2.12
N ASP A 13 2.68 19.65 1.85
CA ASP A 13 1.58 19.39 2.82
C ASP A 13 1.34 17.87 3.06
N GLY A 14 2.35 17.05 2.78
CA GLY A 14 2.31 15.61 2.82
C GLY A 14 2.83 15.04 4.14
N VAL A 15 2.24 13.92 4.57
CA VAL A 15 2.74 13.12 5.69
C VAL A 15 3.34 11.82 5.14
N SER A 16 4.59 11.54 5.50
CA SER A 16 5.21 10.24 5.32
C SER A 16 5.07 9.40 6.58
N LEU A 17 4.70 8.12 6.43
CA LEU A 17 4.64 7.17 7.52
C LEU A 17 5.78 6.18 7.39
N ILE A 18 6.50 5.92 8.48
CA ILE A 18 7.56 4.92 8.54
C ILE A 18 7.07 3.80 9.44
N ILE A 19 7.07 2.59 8.89
CA ILE A 19 6.60 1.39 9.56
C ILE A 19 7.79 0.48 9.83
N GLU A 20 7.97 0.10 11.09
CA GLU A 20 9.07 -0.76 11.53
C GLU A 20 8.49 -2.00 12.24
N GLY A 21 9.08 -3.17 11.98
CA GLY A 21 8.70 -4.43 12.64
C GLY A 21 7.73 -5.30 11.84
N ARG A 22 6.68 -5.81 12.48
CA ARG A 22 5.80 -6.85 11.90
C ARG A 22 4.38 -6.34 11.67
N LEU A 23 3.99 -6.21 10.40
CA LEU A 23 2.64 -5.81 9.95
C LEU A 23 1.74 -7.03 9.77
N ALA A 24 1.27 -7.59 10.87
CA ALA A 24 0.43 -8.79 10.87
C ALA A 24 -0.49 -8.87 12.08
N GLY A 25 -1.63 -9.54 11.90
CA GLY A 25 -2.65 -9.69 12.93
C GLY A 25 -3.16 -8.32 13.42
N PRO A 26 -3.19 -8.06 14.73
CA PRO A 26 -3.81 -6.85 15.29
C PRO A 26 -3.15 -5.55 14.82
N TRP A 27 -1.88 -5.61 14.43
CA TRP A 27 -1.13 -4.44 13.95
C TRP A 27 -1.63 -3.91 12.59
N VAL A 28 -2.30 -4.76 11.81
CA VAL A 28 -2.93 -4.33 10.54
C VAL A 28 -4.12 -3.41 10.84
N GLU A 29 -4.94 -3.77 11.82
CA GLU A 29 -6.10 -2.95 12.21
C GLU A 29 -5.68 -1.61 12.82
N GLU A 30 -4.59 -1.60 13.60
CA GLU A 30 -4.00 -0.38 14.12
C GLU A 30 -3.54 0.56 13.00
N LEU A 31 -2.79 0.03 12.02
CA LEU A 31 -2.35 0.83 10.87
C LEU A 31 -3.54 1.33 10.04
N ARG A 32 -4.56 0.49 9.84
CA ARG A 32 -5.80 0.85 9.14
C ARG A 32 -6.50 2.02 9.83
N THR A 33 -6.67 1.93 11.15
CA THR A 33 -7.34 2.96 11.95
C THR A 33 -6.53 4.26 11.95
N TYR A 34 -5.21 4.15 12.06
CA TYR A 34 -4.31 5.30 11.99
C TYR A 34 -4.41 6.00 10.63
N CYS A 35 -4.26 5.26 9.53
CA CYS A 35 -4.37 5.84 8.18
C CYS A 35 -5.74 6.47 7.96
N ARG A 36 -6.83 5.81 8.37
CA ARG A 36 -8.18 6.35 8.25
C ARG A 36 -8.33 7.68 8.97
N ARG A 37 -7.77 7.83 10.17
CA ARG A 37 -7.75 9.12 10.88
C ARG A 37 -6.92 10.18 10.16
N THR A 38 -5.77 9.81 9.60
CA THR A 38 -4.93 10.73 8.82
C THR A 38 -5.67 11.25 7.58
N PHE A 39 -6.34 10.38 6.83
CA PHE A 39 -7.14 10.79 5.67
C PHE A 39 -8.36 11.64 6.04
N ASP A 40 -9.05 11.29 7.14
CA ASP A 40 -10.21 12.03 7.63
C ASP A 40 -9.83 13.47 8.04
N ASN A 41 -8.64 13.64 8.62
CA ASN A 41 -8.06 14.94 8.97
C ASN A 41 -7.57 15.77 7.75
N GLN A 42 -7.91 15.38 6.51
CA GLN A 42 -7.42 15.96 5.26
C GLN A 42 -5.89 15.99 5.13
N GLN A 43 -5.16 15.26 5.97
CA GLN A 43 -3.71 15.17 5.83
C GLN A 43 -3.40 14.24 4.67
N ARG A 44 -2.71 14.78 3.67
CA ARG A 44 -2.35 14.01 2.48
C ARG A 44 -1.23 13.04 2.85
N CYS A 45 -1.57 11.80 3.17
CA CYS A 45 -0.55 10.77 3.32
C CYS A 45 0.05 10.50 1.94
N THR A 46 1.30 10.93 1.73
CA THR A 46 1.94 10.86 0.42
C THR A 46 2.78 9.61 0.26
N ARG A 47 3.35 9.10 1.36
CA ARG A 47 4.29 7.98 1.31
C ARG A 47 4.25 7.11 2.56
N ILE A 48 4.37 5.81 2.39
CA ILE A 48 4.57 4.84 3.47
C ILE A 48 5.89 4.09 3.22
N ASP A 49 6.82 4.19 4.16
CA ASP A 49 8.09 3.48 4.14
C ASP A 49 7.97 2.17 4.95
N LEU A 50 8.21 1.06 4.26
CA LEU A 50 8.15 -0.30 4.77
C LEU A 50 9.55 -0.96 4.80
N THR A 51 10.62 -0.17 4.78
CA THR A 51 12.00 -0.67 4.68
C THR A 51 12.39 -1.53 5.88
N ASP A 52 11.96 -1.14 7.09
CA ASP A 52 12.22 -1.86 8.34
C ASP A 52 11.12 -2.88 8.69
N VAL A 53 10.23 -3.18 7.74
CA VAL A 53 9.22 -4.22 7.92
C VAL A 53 9.82 -5.58 7.63
N THR A 54 9.77 -6.47 8.61
CA THR A 54 10.33 -7.82 8.54
C THR A 54 9.30 -8.88 8.15
N PHE A 55 8.00 -8.60 8.33
CA PHE A 55 6.93 -9.55 8.00
C PHE A 55 5.60 -8.84 7.73
N ILE A 56 4.88 -9.31 6.71
CA ILE A 56 3.56 -8.82 6.30
C ILE A 56 2.62 -10.02 6.07
N ASP A 57 1.47 -10.01 6.72
CA ASP A 57 0.42 -11.02 6.52
C ASP A 57 -0.55 -10.64 5.39
N ALA A 58 -1.45 -11.53 4.98
CA ALA A 58 -2.40 -11.30 3.88
C ALA A 58 -3.25 -10.04 4.09
N ASP A 59 -3.74 -9.83 5.30
CA ASP A 59 -4.49 -8.63 5.69
C ASP A 59 -3.65 -7.35 5.56
N GLY A 60 -2.36 -7.44 5.91
CA GLY A 60 -1.40 -6.35 5.73
C GLY A 60 -1.21 -6.00 4.25
N LYS A 61 -1.15 -7.01 3.37
CA LYS A 61 -1.07 -6.80 1.91
C LYS A 61 -2.30 -6.08 1.37
N LEU A 62 -3.50 -6.50 1.78
CA LEU A 62 -4.75 -5.89 1.37
C LEU A 62 -4.82 -4.42 1.79
N LEU A 63 -4.42 -4.12 3.03
CA LEU A 63 -4.35 -2.75 3.52
C LEU A 63 -3.40 -1.89 2.67
N LEU A 64 -2.18 -2.37 2.41
CA LEU A 64 -1.21 -1.65 1.59
C LEU A 64 -1.73 -1.43 0.16
N THR A 65 -2.40 -2.42 -0.42
CA THR A 65 -3.03 -2.32 -1.75
C THR A 65 -4.08 -1.21 -1.80
N GLN A 66 -4.95 -1.14 -0.78
CA GLN A 66 -5.96 -0.09 -0.67
C GLN A 66 -5.34 1.30 -0.56
N LEU A 67 -4.26 1.43 0.22
CA LEU A 67 -3.53 2.70 0.38
C LEU A 67 -2.87 3.12 -0.94
N TRP A 68 -2.29 2.18 -1.67
CA TRP A 68 -1.73 2.45 -3.00
C TRP A 68 -2.79 2.90 -4.01
N GLN A 69 -3.97 2.27 -4.01
CA GLN A 69 -5.11 2.68 -4.85
C GLN A 69 -5.62 4.09 -4.52
N GLN A 70 -5.43 4.55 -3.28
CA GLN A 70 -5.75 5.91 -2.87
C GLN A 70 -4.68 6.94 -3.27
N GLY A 71 -3.60 6.50 -3.94
CA GLY A 71 -2.51 7.35 -4.41
C GLY A 71 -1.37 7.54 -3.41
N VAL A 72 -1.31 6.71 -2.36
CA VAL A 72 -0.18 6.70 -1.43
C VAL A 72 0.99 5.94 -2.06
N GLU A 73 2.18 6.55 -2.04
CA GLU A 73 3.38 5.89 -2.52
C GLU A 73 3.89 4.87 -1.50
N LEU A 74 4.01 3.61 -1.88
CA LEU A 74 4.59 2.58 -1.03
C LEU A 74 6.08 2.44 -1.35
N ARG A 75 6.94 2.78 -0.38
CA ARG A 75 8.38 2.58 -0.48
C ARG A 75 8.77 1.35 0.33
N ALA A 76 9.48 0.43 -0.30
CA ALA A 76 10.06 -0.69 0.42
C ALA A 76 11.43 -1.06 -0.16
N SER A 77 12.42 -1.26 0.71
CA SER A 77 13.80 -1.56 0.31
C SER A 77 14.16 -3.05 0.45
N GLY A 78 13.31 -3.88 1.05
CA GLY A 78 13.55 -5.32 1.24
C GLY A 78 13.00 -6.19 0.11
N CYS A 79 13.70 -7.27 -0.26
CA CYS A 79 13.29 -8.20 -1.33
C CYS A 79 11.87 -8.77 -1.16
N LEU A 80 11.47 -9.07 0.09
CA LEU A 80 10.14 -9.61 0.43
C LEU A 80 9.02 -8.61 0.15
N THR A 81 9.26 -7.35 0.48
CA THR A 81 8.33 -6.25 0.30
C THR A 81 8.31 -5.76 -1.15
N ARG A 82 9.44 -5.89 -1.86
CA ARG A 82 9.54 -5.55 -3.28
C ARG A 82 8.66 -6.46 -4.15
N CYS A 83 8.71 -7.78 -3.97
CA CYS A 83 7.83 -8.71 -4.70
C CYS A 83 6.35 -8.38 -4.48
N LEU A 84 5.98 -7.95 -3.27
CA LEU A 84 4.63 -7.60 -2.87
C LEU A 84 4.17 -6.29 -3.53
N VAL A 85 5.03 -5.26 -3.56
CA VAL A 85 4.77 -4.02 -4.30
C VAL A 85 4.69 -4.30 -5.80
N GLU A 86 5.56 -5.15 -6.35
CA GLU A 86 5.51 -5.56 -7.76
C GLU A 86 4.18 -6.28 -8.09
N GLU A 87 3.71 -7.19 -7.24
CA GLU A 87 2.40 -7.86 -7.41
C GLU A 87 1.22 -6.87 -7.37
N ILE A 88 1.21 -5.95 -6.40
CA ILE A 88 0.16 -4.91 -6.29
C ILE A 88 0.13 -4.02 -7.54
N THR A 89 1.31 -3.61 -8.02
CA THR A 89 1.43 -2.75 -9.20
C THR A 89 1.02 -3.48 -10.48
N LYS A 90 1.23 -4.81 -10.54
CA LYS A 90 0.88 -5.64 -11.70
C LYS A 90 -0.62 -5.95 -11.75
N ALA A 91 -1.27 -6.15 -10.60
CA ALA A 91 -2.71 -6.37 -10.52
C ALA A 91 -3.54 -5.16 -10.97
N GLY A 92 -2.99 -3.94 -10.87
CA GLY A 92 -3.62 -2.72 -11.39
C GLY A 92 -3.57 -2.55 -12.92
N ARG A 93 -2.89 -3.45 -13.65
CA ARG A 93 -2.69 -3.34 -15.12
C ARG A 93 -3.38 -4.44 -15.94
N THR A 94 -4.38 -5.13 -15.39
CA THR A 94 -5.25 -6.00 -16.21
C THR A 94 -6.54 -5.28 -16.53
N ASP A 95 -6.43 -4.29 -17.42
CA ASP A 95 -7.55 -3.92 -18.30
C ASP A 95 -7.27 -4.56 -19.67
N SER A 96 -8.29 -5.25 -20.16
CA SER A 96 -8.54 -5.60 -21.57
C SER A 96 -7.42 -6.28 -22.36
N VAL A 97 -7.40 -7.61 -22.36
CA VAL A 97 -7.22 -8.33 -23.63
C VAL A 97 -8.59 -8.82 -24.07
N GLU A 98 -9.09 -8.13 -25.09
CA GLU A 98 -10.38 -8.29 -25.72
C GLU A 98 -10.68 -9.75 -26.09
N TRP A 99 -11.84 -10.23 -25.65
CA TRP A 99 -12.53 -11.34 -26.29
C TRP A 99 -13.07 -10.85 -27.64
N HIS A 100 -12.26 -10.97 -28.70
CA HIS A 100 -12.81 -10.97 -30.04
C HIS A 100 -13.37 -12.36 -30.32
N GLY A 101 -14.69 -12.48 -30.13
CA GLY A 101 -15.47 -13.59 -30.66
C GLY A 101 -15.46 -13.53 -32.18
N ASP A 102 -14.77 -14.48 -32.80
CA ASP A 102 -14.94 -14.74 -34.23
C ASP A 102 -16.22 -15.56 -34.41
N GLY A 103 -17.30 -14.83 -34.70
CA GLY A 103 -18.57 -15.38 -35.14
C GLY A 103 -18.51 -15.71 -36.62
N SER A 104 -18.88 -16.96 -36.93
CA SER A 104 -19.66 -17.40 -38.10
C SER A 104 -19.70 -16.46 -39.31
N VAL A 105 -19.18 -16.93 -40.44
CA VAL A 105 -19.67 -16.54 -41.75
C VAL A 105 -19.91 -17.78 -42.62
N GLY A 106 -21.13 -17.88 -43.15
CA GLY A 106 -21.46 -18.46 -44.45
C GLY A 106 -21.59 -19.97 -44.52
#